data_AF-A0A0X3PIY6-F1
#
_entry.id   AF-A0A0X3PIY6-F1
#
_cell.length_a   1.000
_cell.length_b   1.000
_cell.length_c   1.000
_cell.angle_alpha   90.00
_cell.angle_beta   90.00
_cell.angle_gamma   90.00
#
_symmetry.space_group_name_H-M   'P 1'
#
loop_
_entity.id
_entity.type
_entity.pdbx_description
1 polymer ?
#
loop_
_entity_poly.entity_id
_entity_poly.type
_entity_poly.pdbx_seq_one_letter_code
_entity_poly.pdbx_strand_id
1 'polypeptide(L)'
;MGVKGLLPFLKKCTRPINIKTFRGYTVAIDAYCWIHRAAYSCAMDLGLGNSTSHYVKYCMKFLQMILSAQLKPVLVFDGSNLPAKAETESRRRKSKKAYKEMAAQYLREGNRKAAQECFERCVDVTPEMARAVMKVDFLYICIAREHI
;
A
#
# COMPACT_ATOMS: atom_id res chain seq x y z
N MET A 1 -3.07 11.22 -4.11
CA MET A 1 -3.70 11.22 -2.77
C MET A 1 -3.27 12.49 -2.05
N GLY A 2 -4.14 13.07 -1.21
CA GLY A 2 -3.84 14.20 -0.34
C GLY A 2 -3.91 15.59 -1.00
N VAL A 3 -3.54 16.60 -0.22
CA VAL A 3 -3.50 18.02 -0.66
C VAL A 3 -2.31 18.22 -1.60
N LYS A 4 -2.59 18.56 -2.86
CA LYS A 4 -1.56 18.76 -3.89
C LYS A 4 -0.64 19.92 -3.49
N GLY A 5 0.68 19.69 -3.52
CA GLY A 5 1.69 20.72 -3.24
C GLY A 5 1.98 20.98 -1.76
N LEU A 6 1.33 20.28 -0.83
CA LEU A 6 1.50 20.53 0.61
C LEU A 6 2.91 20.22 1.12
N LEU A 7 3.50 19.07 0.77
CA LEU A 7 4.84 18.70 1.26
C LEU A 7 5.95 19.65 0.76
N PRO A 8 6.02 20.03 -0.53
CA PRO A 8 6.95 21.06 -0.98
C PRO A 8 6.77 22.41 -0.27
N PHE A 9 5.52 22.79 0.01
CA PHE A 9 5.21 24.02 0.75
C PHE A 9 5.73 23.98 2.19
N LEU A 10 5.62 22.84 2.86
CA LEU A 10 6.07 22.63 4.25
C LEU A 10 7.57 22.31 4.38
N LYS A 11 8.37 22.41 3.31
CA LYS A 11 9.79 22.06 3.32
C LYS A 11 10.59 22.79 4.41
N LYS A 12 10.26 24.06 4.68
CA LYS A 12 10.91 24.86 5.74
C LYS A 12 10.61 24.38 7.16
N CYS A 13 9.53 23.63 7.35
CA CYS A 13 9.10 23.09 8.64
C CYS A 13 9.32 21.56 8.75
N THR A 14 10.07 20.98 7.81
CA THR A 14 10.37 19.54 7.77
C THR A 14 11.83 19.31 8.16
N ARG A 15 12.09 18.26 8.93
CA ARG A 15 13.46 17.81 9.24
C ARG A 15 13.61 16.31 9.02
N PRO A 16 14.79 15.83 8.57
CA PRO A 16 15.09 14.41 8.53
C PRO A 16 15.14 13.86 9.96
N ILE A 17 14.60 12.67 10.18
CA ILE A 17 14.67 11.98 11.48
C ILE A 17 14.87 10.49 11.27
N ASN A 18 15.59 9.85 12.21
CA ASN A 18 15.69 8.40 12.25
C ASN A 18 14.55 7.83 13.10
N ILE A 19 13.91 6.76 12.64
CA ILE A 19 12.81 6.13 13.37
C ILE A 19 13.23 5.66 14.78
N LYS A 20 14.50 5.31 14.99
CA LYS A 20 15.05 4.90 16.30
C LYS A 20 14.95 6.00 17.36
N THR A 21 14.81 7.28 16.97
CA THR A 21 14.59 8.40 17.90
C THR A 21 13.26 8.27 18.66
N PHE A 22 12.31 7.49 18.14
CA PHE A 22 11.00 7.26 18.75
C PHE A 22 10.90 5.91 19.48
N ARG A 23 12.03 5.34 19.90
CA ARG A 23 12.06 4.11 20.71
C ARG A 23 11.08 4.20 21.89
N GLY A 24 10.28 3.15 22.08
CA GLY A 24 9.27 3.04 23.13
C GLY A 24 7.91 3.69 22.79
N TYR A 25 7.83 4.50 21.73
CA TYR A 25 6.58 5.15 21.32
C TYR A 25 5.66 4.17 20.60
N THR A 26 4.37 4.51 20.63
CA THR A 26 3.34 3.85 19.80
C THR A 26 3.17 4.64 18.51
N VAL A 27 3.14 3.96 17.36
CA VAL A 27 3.02 4.58 16.04
C VAL A 27 1.83 4.00 15.28
N ALA A 28 0.92 4.87 14.85
CA ALA A 28 -0.15 4.50 13.91
C ALA A 28 0.38 4.52 12.48
N ILE A 29 0.08 3.47 11.72
CA ILE A 29 0.56 3.29 10.36
C ILE A 29 -0.65 3.14 9.45
N ASP A 30 -0.76 4.01 8.45
CA ASP A 30 -1.71 3.81 7.35
C ASP A 30 -1.25 2.63 6.49
N ALA A 31 -1.94 1.49 6.66
CA ALA A 31 -1.62 0.26 5.95
C ALA A 31 -1.95 0.32 4.46
N TYR A 32 -2.96 1.10 4.05
CA TYR A 32 -3.33 1.25 2.64
C TYR A 32 -2.21 1.91 1.84
N CYS A 33 -1.50 2.88 2.42
CA CYS A 33 -0.33 3.48 1.80
C CYS A 33 0.77 2.43 1.50
N TRP A 34 1.03 1.51 2.42
CA TRP A 34 2.02 0.45 2.22
C TRP A 34 1.57 -0.58 1.19
N ILE A 35 0.33 -1.08 1.30
CA ILE A 35 -0.20 -2.08 0.36
C ILE A 35 -0.22 -1.50 -1.05
N HIS A 36 -0.66 -0.25 -1.22
CA HIS A 36 -0.67 0.41 -2.52
C HIS A 36 0.74 0.54 -3.11
N ARG A 37 1.72 0.95 -2.30
CA ARG A 37 3.13 1.05 -2.77
C ARG A 37 3.68 -0.33 -3.15
N ALA A 38 3.35 -1.36 -2.38
CA ALA A 38 3.81 -2.72 -2.62
C ALA A 38 3.12 -3.37 -3.82
N ALA A 39 1.86 -3.02 -4.09
CA ALA A 39 1.10 -3.53 -5.21
C ALA A 39 1.75 -3.19 -6.56
N TYR A 40 2.54 -2.12 -6.64
CA TYR A 40 3.25 -1.72 -7.86
C TYR A 40 4.24 -2.79 -8.31
N SER A 41 4.96 -3.42 -7.37
CA SER A 41 5.95 -4.45 -7.71
C SER A 41 5.32 -5.76 -8.20
N CYS A 42 4.00 -5.92 -8.08
CA CYS A 42 3.25 -7.09 -8.53
C CYS A 42 1.99 -6.69 -9.31
N ALA A 43 2.00 -5.50 -9.94
CA ALA A 43 0.81 -4.92 -10.53
C ALA A 43 0.26 -5.76 -11.71
N MET A 44 1.14 -6.31 -12.54
CA MET A 44 0.75 -7.19 -13.64
C MET A 44 0.15 -8.50 -13.12
N ASP A 45 0.73 -9.13 -12.10
CA ASP A 45 0.16 -10.33 -11.48
C ASP A 45 -1.24 -10.06 -10.92
N LEU A 46 -1.39 -8.97 -10.16
CA LEU A 46 -2.69 -8.54 -9.63
C LEU A 46 -3.69 -8.22 -10.75
N GLY A 47 -3.23 -7.58 -11.83
CA GLY A 47 -4.05 -7.20 -12.98
C GLY A 47 -4.54 -8.38 -13.80
N LEU A 48 -3.73 -9.45 -13.89
CA LEU A 48 -4.02 -10.70 -14.59
C LEU A 48 -4.75 -11.73 -13.71
N GLY A 49 -4.83 -11.51 -12.39
CA GLY A 49 -5.45 -12.44 -11.45
C GLY A 49 -4.52 -13.57 -11.01
N ASN A 50 -3.20 -13.44 -11.22
CA ASN A 50 -2.23 -14.38 -10.70
C ASN A 50 -2.13 -14.24 -9.17
N SER A 51 -1.96 -15.37 -8.48
CA SER A 51 -1.71 -15.37 -7.04
C SER A 51 -0.36 -14.71 -6.73
N THR A 52 -0.34 -13.73 -5.83
CA THR A 52 0.89 -13.09 -5.37
C THR A 52 0.84 -12.76 -3.88
N SER A 53 1.96 -12.95 -3.20
CA SER A 53 2.15 -12.58 -1.78
C SER A 53 3.14 -11.41 -1.61
N HIS A 54 3.57 -10.77 -2.70
CA HIS A 54 4.62 -9.76 -2.67
C HIS A 54 4.24 -8.56 -1.81
N TYR A 55 2.99 -8.09 -1.93
CA TYR A 55 2.50 -6.96 -1.15
C TYR A 55 2.48 -7.26 0.36
N VAL A 56 2.18 -8.50 0.76
CA VAL A 56 2.22 -8.93 2.16
C VAL A 56 3.66 -8.93 2.68
N LYS A 57 4.58 -9.58 1.95
CA LYS A 57 6.01 -9.65 2.32
C LYS A 57 6.62 -8.26 2.47
N TYR A 58 6.25 -7.33 1.59
CA TYR A 58 6.66 -5.93 1.68
C TYR A 58 6.19 -5.29 2.98
N CYS A 59 4.90 -5.39 3.32
CA CYS A 59 4.36 -4.82 4.56
C CYS A 59 5.06 -5.41 5.80
N MET A 60 5.26 -6.73 5.83
CA MET A 60 5.95 -7.40 6.94
C MET A 60 7.39 -6.95 7.12
N LYS A 61 8.11 -6.68 6.03
CA LYS A 61 9.48 -6.13 6.09
C LYS A 61 9.52 -4.78 6.80
N PHE A 62 8.57 -3.88 6.50
CA PHE A 62 8.52 -2.59 7.19
C PHE A 62 8.07 -2.73 8.65
N LEU A 63 7.13 -3.63 8.94
CA LEU A 63 6.72 -3.92 10.31
C LEU A 63 7.91 -4.42 11.16
N GLN A 64 8.71 -5.34 10.62
CA GLN A 64 9.96 -5.83 11.23
C GLN A 64 10.96 -4.70 11.51
N MET A 65 11.14 -3.79 10.54
CA MET A 65 11.99 -2.62 10.72
C MET A 65 11.51 -1.73 11.88
N ILE A 66 10.21 -1.52 12.02
CA ILE A 66 9.63 -0.71 13.12
C ILE A 66 9.81 -1.41 14.47
N LEU A 67 9.55 -2.71 14.54
CA LEU A 67 9.71 -3.51 15.76
C LEU A 67 11.18 -3.58 16.21
N SER A 68 12.12 -3.76 15.28
CA SER A 68 13.56 -3.72 15.58
C SER A 68 14.05 -2.35 16.05
N ALA A 69 13.35 -1.27 15.70
CA ALA A 69 13.58 0.05 16.24
C ALA A 69 12.95 0.25 17.64
N GLN A 70 12.28 -0.77 18.19
CA GLN A 70 11.59 -0.80 19.48
C GLN A 70 10.41 0.16 19.57
N LEU A 71 9.64 0.31 18.48
CA LEU A 71 8.34 1.00 18.51
C LEU A 71 7.20 -0.01 18.64
N LYS A 72 6.04 0.46 19.08
CA LYS A 72 4.79 -0.31 19.15
C LYS A 72 3.90 0.07 17.95
N PRO A 73 3.91 -0.70 16.84
CA PRO A 73 3.10 -0.37 15.66
C PRO A 73 1.61 -0.67 15.89
N VAL A 74 0.75 0.17 15.33
CA VAL A 74 -0.68 -0.04 15.17
C VAL A 74 -1.03 0.14 13.70
N LEU A 75 -1.32 -0.95 13.00
CA LEU A 75 -1.75 -0.90 11.60
C LEU A 75 -3.21 -0.44 11.53
N VAL A 76 -3.46 0.66 10.82
CA VAL A 76 -4.78 1.22 10.60
C VAL A 76 -5.22 0.90 9.18
N PHE A 77 -6.42 0.33 9.06
CA PHE A 77 -7.06 0.00 7.80
C PHE A 77 -8.32 0.85 7.64
N ASP A 78 -8.50 1.39 6.44
CA ASP A 78 -9.71 2.13 6.11
C ASP A 78 -10.95 1.21 6.14
N GLY A 79 -12.07 1.78 6.58
CA GLY A 79 -13.36 1.12 6.60
C GLY A 79 -14.20 1.41 5.36
N SER A 80 -15.47 1.74 5.58
CA SER A 80 -16.41 2.03 4.49
C SER A 80 -16.10 3.36 3.79
N ASN A 81 -16.54 3.45 2.53
CA ASN A 81 -16.45 4.68 1.75
C ASN A 81 -17.27 5.81 2.39
N LEU A 82 -16.70 7.02 2.38
CA LEU A 82 -17.37 8.22 2.88
C LEU A 82 -18.13 8.92 1.75
N PRO A 83 -19.38 9.39 1.95
CA PRO A 83 -20.15 10.13 0.95
C PRO A 83 -19.40 11.35 0.40
N ALA A 84 -18.69 12.08 1.27
CA ALA A 84 -17.88 13.25 0.89
C ALA A 84 -16.74 12.94 -0.10
N LYS A 85 -16.34 11.67 -0.23
CA LYS A 85 -15.30 11.22 -1.17
C LYS A 85 -15.87 10.53 -2.43
N ALA A 86 -17.19 10.45 -2.57
CA ALA A 86 -17.84 9.68 -3.65
C ALA A 86 -17.38 10.11 -5.05
N GLU A 87 -17.29 11.43 -5.30
CA GLU A 87 -16.83 11.93 -6.59
C GLU A 87 -15.37 11.56 -6.87
N THR A 88 -14.50 11.66 -5.86
CA THR A 88 -13.08 11.33 -5.99
C THR A 88 -12.90 9.85 -6.27
N GLU A 89 -13.64 8.98 -5.56
CA GLU A 89 -13.62 7.53 -5.81
C GLU A 89 -14.21 7.17 -7.18
N SER A 90 -15.23 7.88 -7.65
CA SER A 90 -15.79 7.70 -8.99
C SER A 90 -14.77 8.04 -10.08
N ARG A 91 -14.07 9.18 -9.97
CA ARG A 91 -12.98 9.56 -10.89
C ARG A 91 -11.84 8.54 -10.85
N ARG A 92 -11.46 8.07 -9.66
CA ARG A 92 -10.44 7.02 -9.47
C ARG A 92 -10.86 5.72 -10.17
N ARG A 93 -12.10 5.27 -9.98
CA ARG A 93 -12.64 4.05 -10.62
C ARG A 93 -12.65 4.16 -12.14
N LYS A 94 -13.09 5.30 -12.71
CA LYS A 94 -13.07 5.53 -14.16
C LYS A 94 -11.66 5.48 -14.73
N SER A 95 -10.71 6.15 -14.10
CA SER A 95 -9.31 6.16 -14.54
C SER A 95 -8.70 4.76 -14.52
N LYS A 96 -8.95 3.98 -13.46
CA LYS A 96 -8.45 2.60 -13.37
C LYS A 96 -9.03 1.69 -14.45
N LYS A 97 -10.32 1.83 -14.76
CA LYS A 97 -10.96 1.08 -15.85
C LYS A 97 -10.27 1.33 -17.19
N ALA A 98 -10.04 2.61 -17.53
CA ALA A 98 -9.36 2.99 -18.78
C ALA A 98 -7.94 2.40 -18.86
N TYR A 99 -7.14 2.52 -17.79
CA TYR A 99 -5.79 1.95 -17.79
C TYR A 99 -5.79 0.41 -17.84
N LYS A 100 -6.78 -0.26 -17.27
CA LYS A 100 -6.92 -1.72 -17.38
C LYS A 100 -7.20 -2.17 -18.82
N GLU A 101 -8.05 -1.43 -19.53
CA GLU A 101 -8.35 -1.68 -20.95
C GLU A 101 -7.11 -1.44 -21.82
N MET A 102 -6.37 -0.35 -21.57
CA MET A 102 -5.09 -0.07 -22.24
C MET A 102 -4.04 -1.16 -21.97
N ALA A 103 -3.92 -1.63 -20.72
CA ALA A 103 -3.00 -2.71 -20.36
C ALA A 103 -3.30 -3.99 -21.14
N ALA A 104 -4.58 -4.36 -21.26
CA ALA A 104 -5.00 -5.52 -22.03
C ALA A 104 -4.68 -5.38 -23.53
N GLN A 105 -4.80 -4.17 -24.08
CA GLN A 105 -4.40 -3.90 -25.46
C GLN A 105 -2.89 -4.08 -25.66
N TYR A 106 -2.06 -3.47 -24.82
CA TYR A 106 -0.61 -3.61 -24.91
C TYR A 106 -0.13 -5.06 -24.74
N LEU A 107 -0.82 -5.87 -23.94
CA LEU A 107 -0.53 -7.30 -23.84
C LEU A 107 -0.82 -8.04 -25.15
N ARG A 108 -1.92 -7.72 -25.85
CA ARG A 108 -2.24 -8.32 -27.16
C ARG A 108 -1.21 -7.94 -28.23
N GLU A 109 -0.69 -6.73 -28.15
CA GLU A 109 0.37 -6.21 -29.03
C GLU A 109 1.77 -6.71 -28.66
N GLY A 110 1.92 -7.50 -27.58
CA GLY A 110 3.21 -8.01 -27.10
C GLY A 110 4.05 -6.98 -26.35
N ASN A 111 3.57 -5.75 -26.17
CA ASN A 111 4.28 -4.69 -25.45
C ASN A 111 4.11 -4.83 -23.92
N ARG A 112 4.85 -5.79 -23.35
CA ARG A 112 4.78 -6.10 -21.90
C ARG A 112 5.16 -4.91 -21.02
N LYS A 113 6.10 -4.06 -21.45
CA LYS A 113 6.56 -2.91 -20.66
C LYS A 113 5.45 -1.86 -20.52
N ALA A 114 4.81 -1.49 -21.63
CA ALA A 114 3.70 -0.54 -21.60
C ALA A 114 2.49 -1.10 -20.83
N ALA A 115 2.23 -2.42 -20.95
CA ALA A 115 1.22 -3.09 -20.14
C ALA A 115 1.51 -3.00 -18.63
N GLN A 116 2.76 -3.26 -18.21
CA GLN A 116 3.19 -3.13 -16.81
C GLN A 116 2.93 -1.73 -16.27
N GLU A 117 3.33 -0.68 -16.99
CA GLU A 117 3.11 0.72 -16.59
C GLU A 117 1.60 1.05 -16.46
N CYS A 118 0.76 0.51 -17.34
CA CYS A 118 -0.68 0.67 -17.25
C CYS A 118 -1.26 -0.09 -16.04
N PHE A 119 -0.78 -1.29 -15.74
CA PHE A 119 -1.20 -2.06 -14.56
C PHE A 119 -0.85 -1.34 -13.26
N GLU A 120 0.33 -0.74 -13.16
CA GLU A 120 0.73 0.07 -12.00
C GLU A 120 -0.21 1.25 -11.77
N ARG A 121 -0.70 1.89 -12.85
CA ARG A 121 -1.67 3.00 -12.77
C ARG A 121 -3.09 2.55 -12.46
N CYS A 122 -3.45 1.30 -12.78
CA CYS A 122 -4.79 0.77 -12.52
C CYS A 122 -4.89 -0.08 -11.26
N VAL A 123 -3.79 -0.34 -10.55
CA VAL A 123 -3.78 -1.24 -9.40
C VAL A 123 -4.76 -0.75 -8.33
N ASP A 124 -5.59 -1.66 -7.80
CA ASP A 124 -6.54 -1.35 -6.75
C ASP A 124 -6.30 -2.24 -5.54
N VAL A 125 -6.27 -1.60 -4.37
CA VAL A 125 -6.10 -2.30 -3.10
C VAL A 125 -7.48 -2.79 -2.67
N THR A 126 -7.69 -4.09 -2.74
CA THR A 126 -8.98 -4.68 -2.39
C THR A 126 -9.06 -5.01 -0.89
N PRO A 127 -10.27 -5.13 -0.32
CA PRO A 127 -10.45 -5.59 1.05
C PRO A 127 -9.79 -6.96 1.33
N GLU A 128 -9.72 -7.85 0.33
CA GLU A 128 -9.05 -9.15 0.42
C GLU A 128 -7.55 -8.98 0.66
N MET A 129 -6.91 -8.05 -0.06
CA MET A 129 -5.49 -7.74 0.12
C MET A 129 -5.22 -7.17 1.52
N ALA A 130 -6.09 -6.26 2.00
CA ALA A 130 -6.00 -5.73 3.36
C ALA A 130 -6.16 -6.83 4.42
N ARG A 131 -7.15 -7.73 4.25
CA ARG A 131 -7.34 -8.90 5.12
C ARG A 131 -6.14 -9.84 5.11
N ALA A 132 -5.49 -10.04 3.95
CA ALA A 132 -4.29 -10.86 3.87
C ALA A 132 -3.14 -10.30 4.71
N VAL A 133 -2.96 -8.97 4.73
CA VAL A 133 -1.96 -8.32 5.60
C VAL A 133 -2.36 -8.45 7.07
N MET A 134 -3.62 -8.19 7.41
CA MET A 134 -4.13 -8.27 8.79
C MET A 134 -3.98 -9.68 9.39
N LYS A 135 -4.22 -10.73 8.61
CA LYS A 135 -4.07 -12.13 9.08
C LYS A 135 -2.62 -12.46 9.45
N VAL A 136 -1.65 -11.93 8.70
CA VAL A 136 -0.23 -12.18 8.98
C VAL A 136 0.23 -11.36 10.18
N ASP A 137 -0.29 -10.15 10.38
CA ASP A 137 -0.01 -9.33 11.57
C ASP A 137 -0.43 -10.04 12.87
N PHE A 138 -1.63 -10.62 12.90
CA PHE A 138 -2.08 -11.39 14.08
C PHE A 138 -1.14 -12.54 14.43
N LEU A 139 -0.70 -13.29 13.41
CA LEU A 139 0.28 -14.36 13.59
C LEU A 139 1.65 -13.81 14.04
N TYR A 140 2.05 -12.65 13.53
CA TYR A 140 3.31 -12.01 13.87
C TYR A 140 3.33 -11.49 15.31
N ILE A 141 2.21 -10.94 15.79
CA ILE A 141 2.03 -10.56 17.20
C ILE A 141 2.10 -11.78 18.12
N CYS A 142 1.48 -12.90 17.73
CA CYS A 142 1.59 -14.16 18.48
C CYS A 142 3.04 -14.65 18.56
N ILE A 143 3.75 -14.72 17.44
CA ILE A 143 5.15 -15.18 17.41
C ILE A 143 6.08 -14.21 18.16
N ALA A 144 5.90 -12.90 18.01
CA ALA A 144 6.74 -11.91 18.69
C ALA A 144 6.56 -11.91 20.22
N ARG A 145 5.40 -12.38 20.72
CA ARG A 145 5.16 -12.57 22.15
C ARG A 145 5.79 -13.84 22.73
N GLU A 146 6.11 -14.84 21.90
CA GLU A 146 6.77 -16.07 22.36
C GLU A 146 8.30 -15.91 22.52
N HIS A 147 8.87 -14.82 22.02
CA HIS A 147 10.31 -14.54 22.05
C HIS A 147 10.72 -13.36 22.96
N ILE A 148 9.84 -12.93 23.88
CA ILE A 148 10.13 -11.99 24.96
C ILE A 148 9.82 -12.68 26.29
#